data_AF-A0A1G6EFT6-F1
#
_entry.id   AF-A0A1G6EFT6-F1
#
_cell.length_a   1.000
_cell.length_b   1.000
_cell.length_c   1.000
_cell.angle_alpha   90.00
_cell.angle_beta   90.00
_cell.angle_gamma   90.00
#
_symmetry.space_group_name_H-M   'P 1'
#
loop_
_entity.id
_entity.type
_entity.pdbx_description
1 polymer ?
#
loop_
_entity_poly.entity_id
_entity_poly.type
_entity_poly.pdbx_seq_one_letter_code
_entity_poly.pdbx_strand_id
1 'polypeptide(L)'
;MINCERVSTLEYTEVSKKSMKEKELFCAASGRDDYGVGRSLIRLETKIVDGDNEESILRETFVDYPEITLFRGGRFVMADIKFGDSLNVDYVNMRAQLLELMVPQNSRDEEEDTCPVTVLTIMPKEYMGEYFICGMHPAWSFISSKVDGANDTIRFIFNNEDIHSYEVDSEVFEKEDEKED
;
A
#
# COMPACT_ATOMS: atom_id res chain seq x y z
N MET A 1 44.32 -9.17 14.09
CA MET A 1 45.03 -9.39 12.80
C MET A 1 44.46 -10.64 12.17
N ILE A 2 43.64 -10.47 11.14
CA ILE A 2 43.51 -11.28 9.92
C ILE A 2 42.72 -10.40 8.94
N ASN A 3 43.13 -10.48 7.67
CA ASN A 3 43.06 -9.51 6.60
C ASN A 3 41.67 -8.99 6.20
N CYS A 4 41.57 -7.67 6.14
CA CYS A 4 40.61 -6.92 5.35
C CYS A 4 41.24 -6.69 3.97
N GLU A 5 40.81 -7.42 2.94
CA GLU A 5 41.17 -7.11 1.56
C GLU A 5 40.01 -7.35 0.59
N ARG A 6 39.81 -6.30 -0.23
CA ARG A 6 39.07 -6.18 -1.49
C ARG A 6 37.58 -5.85 -1.41
N VAL A 7 37.40 -4.56 -1.12
CA VAL A 7 36.45 -3.67 -1.81
C VAL A 7 36.44 -3.98 -3.31
N SER A 8 35.36 -4.58 -3.80
CA SER A 8 34.96 -4.45 -5.20
C SER A 8 34.06 -3.23 -5.28
N THR A 9 34.63 -2.14 -5.76
CA THR A 9 33.94 -0.92 -6.16
C THR A 9 32.89 -1.32 -7.20
N LEU A 10 31.63 -1.42 -6.80
CA LEU A 10 30.53 -1.36 -7.76
C LEU A 10 30.55 0.07 -8.29
N GLU A 11 30.89 0.20 -9.57
CA GLU A 11 30.77 1.46 -10.29
C GLU A 11 29.28 1.84 -10.28
N TYR A 12 28.94 2.83 -9.44
CA TYR A 12 27.66 3.51 -9.54
C TYR A 12 27.70 4.34 -10.82
N THR A 13 27.18 3.79 -11.90
CA THR A 13 26.76 4.62 -13.02
C THR A 13 25.63 5.51 -12.49
N GLU A 14 25.86 6.82 -12.41
CA GLU A 14 24.80 7.79 -12.15
C GLU A 14 23.73 7.62 -13.24
N VAL A 15 22.67 6.88 -12.91
CA VAL A 15 21.45 6.89 -13.71
C VAL A 15 20.81 8.26 -13.47
N SER A 16 21.16 9.21 -14.33
CA SER A 16 20.43 10.45 -14.50
C SER A 16 19.05 10.15 -15.11
N LYS A 17 18.17 9.49 -14.34
CA LYS A 17 16.72 9.59 -14.50
C LYS A 17 16.25 10.47 -13.37
N LYS A 18 15.52 11.52 -13.72
CA LYS A 18 14.88 12.42 -12.77
C LYS A 18 13.82 11.60 -12.03
N SER A 19 14.21 10.95 -10.93
CA SER A 19 13.32 10.17 -10.05
C SER A 19 12.06 11.01 -9.79
N MET A 20 10.90 10.41 -10.04
CA MET A 20 9.62 11.07 -9.83
C MET A 20 9.53 11.53 -8.37
N LYS A 21 9.13 12.79 -8.17
CA LYS A 21 9.00 13.29 -6.80
C LYS A 21 7.78 12.63 -6.17
N GLU A 22 7.88 12.22 -4.92
CA GLU A 22 6.77 11.63 -4.16
C GLU A 22 5.48 12.46 -4.23
N LYS A 23 5.58 13.79 -4.17
CA LYS A 23 4.43 14.67 -4.32
C LYS A 23 3.72 14.51 -5.68
N GLU A 24 4.47 14.30 -6.76
CA GLU A 24 3.91 14.07 -8.10
C GLU A 24 3.18 12.73 -8.13
N LEU A 25 3.74 11.69 -7.50
CA LEU A 25 3.11 10.39 -7.39
C LEU A 25 1.81 10.43 -6.56
N PHE A 26 1.80 11.17 -5.44
CA PHE A 26 0.60 11.37 -4.62
C PHE A 26 -0.50 12.08 -5.42
N CYS A 27 -0.14 13.09 -6.22
CA CYS A 27 -1.08 13.78 -7.10
C CYS A 27 -1.62 12.86 -8.20
N ALA A 28 -0.77 12.03 -8.81
CA ALA A 28 -1.17 11.08 -9.85
C ALA A 28 -2.14 10.01 -9.30
N ALA A 29 -1.89 9.54 -8.08
CA ALA A 29 -2.73 8.54 -7.42
C ALA A 29 -4.09 9.09 -6.93
N SER A 30 -4.23 10.40 -6.75
CA SER A 30 -5.41 11.01 -6.11
C SER A 30 -6.47 11.46 -7.10
N GLY A 31 -7.75 11.27 -6.73
CA GLY A 31 -8.92 11.80 -7.43
C GLY A 31 -9.42 10.91 -8.56
N ARG A 32 -10.05 11.56 -9.55
CA ARG A 32 -10.66 10.94 -10.74
C ARG A 32 -10.00 11.46 -12.01
N ASP A 33 -9.98 10.64 -13.05
CA ASP A 33 -9.61 11.05 -14.40
C ASP A 33 -10.72 11.88 -15.07
N ASP A 34 -10.48 12.27 -16.32
CA ASP A 34 -11.41 13.10 -17.11
C ASP A 34 -12.74 12.37 -17.44
N TYR A 35 -12.79 11.05 -17.30
CA TYR A 35 -13.98 10.22 -17.49
C TYR A 35 -14.73 9.95 -16.18
N GLY A 36 -14.25 10.51 -15.06
CA GLY A 36 -14.85 10.30 -13.74
C GLY A 36 -14.48 8.97 -13.10
N VAL A 37 -13.44 8.29 -13.60
CA VAL A 37 -12.95 7.00 -13.10
C VAL A 37 -11.81 7.23 -12.10
N GLY A 38 -11.75 6.42 -11.04
CA GLY A 38 -10.67 6.52 -10.04
C GLY A 38 -9.28 6.33 -10.66
N ARG A 39 -8.31 7.18 -10.28
CA ARG A 39 -6.96 7.19 -10.89
C ARG A 39 -6.03 6.07 -10.43
N SER A 40 -6.45 5.24 -9.48
CA SER A 40 -5.58 4.26 -8.85
C SER A 40 -6.22 2.90 -8.77
N LEU A 41 -5.38 1.87 -8.82
CA LEU A 41 -5.68 0.52 -8.35
C LEU A 41 -5.20 0.42 -6.89
N ILE A 42 -5.98 -0.24 -6.04
CA ILE A 42 -5.61 -0.49 -4.65
C ILE A 42 -5.52 -1.98 -4.40
N ARG A 43 -4.54 -2.38 -3.59
CA ARG A 43 -4.44 -3.68 -2.95
C ARG A 43 -4.39 -3.48 -1.43
N LEU A 44 -5.31 -4.13 -0.71
CA LEU A 44 -5.27 -4.23 0.74
C LEU A 44 -4.97 -5.67 1.12
N GLU A 45 -3.88 -5.87 1.82
CA GLU A 45 -3.46 -7.16 2.36
C GLU A 45 -3.54 -7.11 3.88
N THR A 46 -4.08 -8.16 4.48
CA THR A 46 -4.07 -8.42 5.92
C THR A 46 -3.45 -9.78 6.15
N LYS A 47 -2.42 -9.86 7.00
CA LYS A 47 -1.65 -11.09 7.25
C LYS A 47 -1.20 -11.15 8.70
N ILE A 48 -0.84 -12.34 9.15
CA ILE A 48 -0.09 -12.56 10.39
C ILE A 48 1.36 -12.87 9.99
N VAL A 49 2.32 -12.20 10.63
CA VAL A 49 3.75 -12.42 10.46
C VAL A 49 4.33 -12.94 11.77
N ASP A 50 5.21 -13.95 11.70
CA ASP A 50 5.90 -14.51 12.88
C ASP A 50 7.34 -13.98 13.04
N GLY A 51 8.02 -14.45 14.09
CA GLY A 51 9.41 -14.05 14.42
C GLY A 51 10.46 -14.43 13.37
N ASP A 52 10.15 -15.39 12.49
CA ASP A 52 11.00 -15.80 11.37
C ASP A 52 10.67 -15.03 10.08
N ASN A 53 9.67 -14.13 10.13
CA ASN A 53 9.09 -13.39 9.00
C ASN A 53 8.33 -14.29 8.00
N GLU A 54 7.84 -15.45 8.44
CA GLU A 54 6.88 -16.21 7.62
C GLU A 54 5.51 -15.51 7.65
N GLU A 55 4.86 -15.49 6.48
CA GLU A 55 3.62 -14.75 6.27
C GLU A 55 2.43 -15.68 6.09
N SER A 56 1.43 -15.54 6.96
CA SER A 56 0.12 -16.17 6.80
C SER A 56 -0.88 -15.12 6.32
N ILE A 57 -1.12 -15.08 5.01
CA ILE A 57 -2.10 -14.17 4.41
C ILE A 57 -3.50 -14.56 4.89
N LEU A 58 -4.16 -13.67 5.62
CA LEU A 58 -5.56 -13.86 6.02
C LEU A 58 -6.47 -13.55 4.85
N ARG A 59 -6.23 -12.40 4.20
CA ARG A 59 -7.06 -11.92 3.12
C ARG A 59 -6.36 -10.85 2.29
N GLU A 60 -6.77 -10.79 1.04
CA GLU A 60 -6.33 -9.81 0.06
C GLU A 60 -7.53 -9.30 -0.72
N THR A 61 -7.62 -7.98 -0.92
CA THR A 61 -8.67 -7.33 -1.72
C THR A 61 -8.05 -6.37 -2.71
N PHE A 62 -8.48 -6.46 -3.97
CA PHE A 62 -8.14 -5.52 -5.03
C PHE A 62 -9.32 -4.63 -5.36
N VAL A 63 -9.08 -3.33 -5.56
CA VAL A 63 -10.11 -2.35 -5.92
C VAL A 63 -9.63 -1.53 -7.11
N ASP A 64 -10.32 -1.67 -8.24
CA ASP A 64 -9.85 -1.16 -9.53
C ASP A 64 -10.25 0.30 -9.78
N TYR A 65 -11.30 0.83 -9.15
CA TYR A 65 -11.75 2.21 -9.42
C TYR A 65 -12.17 3.05 -8.19
N PRO A 66 -11.44 2.99 -7.06
CA PRO A 66 -11.73 3.87 -5.93
C PRO A 66 -11.31 5.32 -6.22
N GLU A 67 -12.01 6.28 -5.63
CA GLU A 67 -11.54 7.66 -5.55
C GLU A 67 -10.67 7.80 -4.30
N ILE A 68 -9.37 8.01 -4.49
CA ILE A 68 -8.40 8.14 -3.39
C ILE A 68 -8.07 9.60 -3.17
N THR A 69 -7.92 10.03 -1.92
CA THR A 69 -7.24 11.29 -1.57
C THR A 69 -6.04 10.99 -0.69
N LEU A 70 -4.85 11.36 -1.16
CA LEU A 70 -3.62 11.29 -0.38
C LEU A 70 -3.21 12.66 0.15
N PHE A 71 -2.84 12.71 1.42
CA PHE A 71 -2.33 13.91 2.06
C PHE A 71 -1.16 13.58 2.98
N ARG A 72 0.02 14.15 2.70
CA ARG A 72 1.19 14.07 3.59
C ARG A 72 1.26 15.31 4.47
N GLY A 73 1.02 15.13 5.77
CA GLY A 73 1.21 16.14 6.80
C GLY A 73 2.62 16.12 7.40
N GLY A 74 2.83 16.94 8.43
CA GLY A 74 4.13 17.01 9.12
C GLY A 74 4.48 15.77 9.94
N ARG A 75 3.50 14.95 10.32
CA ARG A 75 3.70 13.75 11.17
C ARG A 75 3.12 12.47 10.56
N PHE A 76 2.03 12.59 9.82
CA PHE A 76 1.28 11.45 9.31
C PHE A 76 0.91 11.67 7.85
N VAL A 77 0.68 10.55 7.17
CA VAL A 77 0.04 10.51 5.85
C VAL A 77 -1.37 9.97 6.01
N MET A 78 -2.33 10.61 5.36
CA MET A 78 -3.70 10.12 5.26
C MET A 78 -3.97 9.60 3.85
N ALA A 79 -4.64 8.45 3.76
CA ALA A 79 -5.20 7.91 2.54
C ALA A 79 -6.70 7.68 2.76
N ASP A 80 -7.53 8.52 2.14
CA ASP A 80 -8.98 8.36 2.17
C ASP A 80 -9.42 7.63 0.89
N ILE A 81 -9.98 6.44 1.04
CA ILE A 81 -10.51 5.64 -0.07
C ILE A 81 -12.02 5.77 -0.04
N LYS A 82 -12.57 6.54 -0.98
CA LYS A 82 -13.99 6.78 -1.10
C LYS A 82 -14.64 5.83 -2.08
N PHE A 83 -15.72 5.23 -1.62
CA PHE A 83 -16.61 4.37 -2.38
C PHE A 83 -17.88 5.16 -2.70
N GLY A 84 -18.54 4.82 -3.81
CA GLY A 84 -19.71 5.59 -4.28
C GLY A 84 -20.84 5.68 -3.24
N ASP A 85 -21.02 4.62 -2.44
CA ASP A 85 -21.94 4.53 -1.32
C ASP A 85 -21.51 3.42 -0.34
N SER A 86 -22.26 3.27 0.76
CA SER A 86 -22.02 2.27 1.82
C SER A 86 -22.40 0.83 1.46
N LEU A 87 -23.07 0.61 0.32
CA LEU A 87 -23.47 -0.70 -0.19
C LEU A 87 -22.54 -1.20 -1.30
N ASN A 88 -21.58 -0.38 -1.73
CA ASN A 88 -20.56 -0.74 -2.68
C ASN A 88 -19.85 -2.03 -2.23
N VAL A 89 -19.74 -2.99 -3.15
CA VAL A 89 -19.21 -4.33 -2.86
C VAL A 89 -17.76 -4.27 -2.38
N ASP A 90 -16.94 -3.40 -2.97
CA ASP A 90 -15.54 -3.23 -2.59
C ASP A 90 -15.42 -2.62 -1.18
N TYR A 91 -16.27 -1.64 -0.86
CA TYR A 91 -16.37 -1.10 0.51
C TYR A 91 -16.72 -2.18 1.52
N VAL A 92 -17.77 -2.97 1.24
CA VAL A 92 -18.24 -4.03 2.12
C VAL A 92 -17.15 -5.09 2.32
N ASN A 93 -16.43 -5.44 1.26
CA ASN A 93 -15.34 -6.43 1.30
C ASN A 93 -14.14 -5.94 2.11
N MET A 94 -13.64 -4.73 1.83
CA MET A 94 -12.52 -4.14 2.59
C MET A 94 -12.90 -3.94 4.06
N ARG A 95 -14.14 -3.50 4.32
CA ARG A 95 -14.65 -3.39 5.69
C ARG A 95 -14.67 -4.75 6.39
N ALA A 96 -15.15 -5.81 5.73
CA ALA A 96 -15.18 -7.15 6.31
C ALA A 96 -13.76 -7.65 6.61
N GLN A 97 -12.81 -7.45 5.69
CA GLN A 97 -11.39 -7.79 5.87
C GLN A 97 -10.77 -7.09 7.09
N LEU A 98 -10.99 -5.78 7.25
CA LEU A 98 -10.45 -5.04 8.39
C LEU A 98 -11.09 -5.49 9.72
N LEU A 99 -12.38 -5.83 9.72
CA LEU A 99 -13.06 -6.36 10.91
C LEU A 99 -12.59 -7.77 11.28
N GLU A 100 -12.27 -8.60 10.29
CA GLU A 100 -11.72 -9.95 10.47
C GLU A 100 -10.34 -9.90 11.13
N LEU A 101 -9.50 -8.91 10.82
CA LEU A 101 -8.22 -8.71 11.50
C LEU A 101 -8.39 -8.35 12.99
N MET A 102 -9.50 -7.74 13.38
CA MET A 102 -9.73 -7.31 14.78
C MET A 102 -10.27 -8.40 15.71
N VAL A 103 -10.46 -9.63 15.23
CA VAL A 103 -10.87 -10.72 16.12
C VAL A 103 -9.73 -11.06 17.08
N PRO A 104 -10.02 -11.42 18.36
CA PRO A 104 -8.97 -11.66 19.35
C PRO A 104 -7.92 -12.71 18.95
N GLN A 105 -8.29 -13.68 18.11
CA GLN A 105 -7.40 -14.74 17.62
C GLN A 105 -6.29 -14.22 16.70
N ASN A 106 -6.49 -13.04 16.10
CA ASN A 106 -5.51 -12.39 15.23
C ASN A 106 -4.71 -11.31 15.98
N SER A 107 -4.85 -11.23 17.32
CA SER A 107 -4.07 -10.28 18.12
C SER A 107 -2.60 -10.69 18.17
N ARG A 108 -1.74 -9.74 18.53
CA ARG A 108 -0.32 -10.02 18.74
C ARG A 108 -0.15 -11.06 19.84
N ASP A 109 0.65 -12.09 19.57
CA ASP A 109 1.06 -13.09 20.56
C ASP A 109 2.55 -12.95 20.84
N GLU A 110 2.92 -12.67 22.10
CA GLU A 110 4.32 -12.54 22.52
C GLU A 110 5.00 -13.90 22.72
N GLU A 111 4.24 -14.96 22.98
CA GLU A 111 4.77 -16.32 23.17
C GLU A 111 5.10 -16.97 21.82
N GLU A 112 4.24 -16.76 20.82
CA GLU A 112 4.43 -17.25 19.44
C GLU A 112 5.19 -16.25 18.54
N ASP A 113 5.51 -15.07 19.05
CA ASP A 113 6.14 -13.95 18.33
C ASP A 113 5.39 -13.57 17.03
N THR A 114 4.05 -13.59 17.08
CA THR A 114 3.21 -13.28 15.92
C THR A 114 2.59 -11.88 16.01
N CYS A 115 2.44 -11.22 14.86
CA CYS A 115 1.90 -9.87 14.77
C CYS A 115 0.96 -9.71 13.57
N PRO A 116 -0.24 -9.14 13.75
CA PRO A 116 -1.10 -8.75 12.64
C PRO A 116 -0.53 -7.55 11.87
N VAL A 117 -0.49 -7.69 10.56
CA VAL A 117 -0.03 -6.67 9.62
C VAL A 117 -1.14 -6.31 8.67
N THR A 118 -1.28 -5.01 8.40
CA THR A 118 -2.10 -4.48 7.31
C THR A 118 -1.18 -3.73 6.35
N VAL A 119 -1.27 -4.05 5.07
CA VAL A 119 -0.49 -3.40 3.99
C VAL A 119 -1.46 -2.81 2.99
N LEU A 120 -1.28 -1.53 2.68
CA LEU A 120 -2.02 -0.82 1.64
C LEU A 120 -1.06 -0.44 0.52
N THR A 121 -1.32 -0.97 -0.67
CA THR A 121 -0.59 -0.60 -1.89
C THR A 121 -1.52 0.18 -2.81
N ILE A 122 -1.04 1.33 -3.28
CA ILE A 122 -1.75 2.24 -4.18
C ILE A 122 -0.91 2.38 -5.45
N MET A 123 -1.49 1.99 -6.58
CA MET A 123 -0.86 2.00 -7.90
C MET A 123 -1.56 3.03 -8.79
N PRO A 124 -0.95 4.19 -9.05
CA PRO A 124 -1.49 5.15 -10.01
C PRO A 124 -1.53 4.55 -11.42
N LYS A 125 -2.70 4.60 -12.05
CA LYS A 125 -2.94 4.04 -13.39
C LYS A 125 -2.19 4.78 -14.49
N GLU A 126 -1.92 6.07 -14.29
CA GLU A 126 -1.16 6.90 -15.23
C GLU A 126 0.21 6.29 -15.58
N TYR A 127 0.81 5.57 -14.63
CA TYR A 127 2.14 4.98 -14.80
C TYR A 127 2.13 3.47 -14.98
N MET A 128 0.96 2.84 -15.22
CA MET A 128 0.84 1.43 -15.64
C MET A 128 1.67 0.42 -14.82
N GLY A 129 1.81 0.66 -13.50
CA GLY A 129 2.56 -0.22 -12.61
C GLY A 129 4.05 0.08 -12.45
N GLU A 130 4.60 1.10 -13.13
CA GLU A 130 5.99 1.53 -12.96
C GLU A 130 6.27 2.12 -11.57
N TYR A 131 5.24 2.65 -10.91
CA TYR A 131 5.35 3.26 -9.59
C TYR A 131 4.21 2.80 -8.68
N PHE A 132 4.49 2.71 -7.38
CA PHE A 132 3.48 2.45 -6.37
C PHE A 132 3.80 3.13 -5.05
N ILE A 133 2.77 3.38 -4.25
CA ILE A 133 2.86 3.86 -2.88
C ILE A 133 2.47 2.68 -1.99
N CYS A 134 3.33 2.32 -1.04
CA CYS A 134 3.06 1.23 -0.11
C CYS A 134 3.17 1.75 1.32
N GLY A 135 2.16 1.46 2.13
CA GLY A 135 2.14 1.76 3.55
C GLY A 135 1.80 0.53 4.38
N MET A 136 2.42 0.41 5.55
CA MET A 136 2.21 -0.68 6.49
C MET A 136 1.67 -0.17 7.83
N HIS A 137 0.98 -1.04 8.57
CA HIS A 137 0.45 -0.78 9.91
C HIS A 137 -0.35 0.53 10.09
N PRO A 138 -1.26 0.90 9.17
CA PRO A 138 -2.07 2.08 9.36
C PRO A 138 -3.03 1.92 10.54
N ALA A 139 -3.26 3.02 11.26
CA ALA A 139 -4.54 3.19 11.94
C ALA A 139 -5.63 3.44 10.88
N TRP A 140 -6.84 2.92 11.08
CA TRP A 140 -7.92 3.08 10.11
C TRP A 140 -9.27 3.37 10.76
N SER A 141 -10.17 3.98 9.99
CA SER A 141 -11.53 4.31 10.44
C SER A 141 -12.53 4.34 9.28
N PHE A 142 -13.79 4.03 9.56
CA PHE A 142 -14.89 4.19 8.62
C PHE A 142 -15.53 5.56 8.82
N ILE A 143 -15.56 6.37 7.78
CA ILE A 143 -16.09 7.73 7.81
C ILE A 143 -17.08 7.95 6.66
N SER A 144 -17.86 9.03 6.76
CA SER A 144 -18.69 9.49 5.65
C SER A 144 -17.97 10.58 4.85
N SER A 145 -18.06 10.51 3.53
CA SER A 145 -17.62 11.55 2.61
C SER A 145 -18.50 12.81 2.65
N LYS A 146 -19.67 12.73 3.30
CA LYS A 146 -20.64 13.83 3.46
C LYS A 146 -20.96 14.04 4.93
N VAL A 147 -21.28 15.28 5.30
CA VAL A 147 -21.81 15.59 6.63
C VAL A 147 -23.12 14.81 6.81
N ASP A 148 -23.24 14.07 7.92
CA ASP A 148 -24.38 13.21 8.27
C ASP A 148 -24.70 12.10 7.23
N GLY A 149 -23.76 11.77 6.34
CA GLY A 149 -23.93 10.67 5.39
C GLY A 149 -23.65 9.30 6.00
N ALA A 150 -23.99 8.24 5.26
CA ALA A 150 -23.54 6.90 5.59
C ALA A 150 -22.02 6.77 5.42
N ASN A 151 -21.41 5.83 6.14
CA ASN A 151 -19.99 5.54 5.96
C ASN A 151 -19.77 4.91 4.59
N ASP A 152 -19.07 5.61 3.74
CA ASP A 152 -18.76 5.25 2.35
C ASP A 152 -17.26 5.40 2.08
N THR A 153 -16.46 5.72 3.10
CA THR A 153 -15.04 6.01 2.96
C THR A 153 -14.26 5.28 4.04
N ILE A 154 -13.13 4.69 3.67
CA ILE A 154 -12.16 4.12 4.60
C ILE A 154 -10.96 5.06 4.65
N ARG A 155 -10.68 5.61 5.83
CA ARG A 155 -9.50 6.44 6.08
C ARG A 155 -8.40 5.59 6.69
N PHE A 156 -7.24 5.60 6.07
CA PHE A 156 -5.99 5.06 6.61
C PHE A 156 -5.07 6.20 7.03
N ILE A 157 -4.40 6.04 8.17
CA ILE A 157 -3.48 7.01 8.76
C ILE A 157 -2.18 6.28 9.07
N PHE A 158 -1.11 6.69 8.40
CA PHE A 158 0.23 6.13 8.54
C PHE A 158 1.13 7.12 9.26
N ASN A 159 2.09 6.66 10.06
CA ASN A 159 3.23 7.51 10.36
C ASN A 159 4.02 7.72 9.06
N ASN A 160 4.70 8.86 8.94
CA ASN A 160 5.47 9.15 7.72
C ASN A 160 6.58 8.11 7.44
N GLU A 161 7.07 7.41 8.46
CA GLU A 161 8.08 6.35 8.32
C GLU A 161 7.53 5.01 7.83
N ASP A 162 6.20 4.82 7.90
CA ASP A 162 5.53 3.56 7.56
C ASP A 162 4.95 3.57 6.14
N ILE A 163 5.18 4.63 5.36
CA ILE A 163 4.64 4.78 4.00
C ILE A 163 5.61 5.48 3.06
N HIS A 164 5.89 4.81 1.95
CA HIS A 164 6.89 5.24 0.97
C HIS A 164 6.40 5.03 -0.46
N SER A 165 7.08 5.70 -1.37
CA SER A 165 6.88 5.59 -2.82
C SER A 165 8.03 4.79 -3.42
N TYR A 166 7.71 3.92 -4.36
CA TYR A 166 8.65 3.00 -4.99
C TYR A 166 8.52 3.05 -6.51
N GLU A 167 9.64 2.82 -7.18
CA GLU A 167 9.73 2.56 -8.62
C GLU A 167 9.93 1.06 -8.80
N VAL A 168 9.21 0.46 -9.73
CA VAL A 168 9.39 -0.93 -10.10
C VAL A 168 10.62 -1.03 -11.01
N ASP A 169 11.61 -1.78 -10.58
CA ASP A 169 12.78 -2.06 -11.41
C ASP A 169 12.39 -3.06 -12.51
N SER A 170 12.39 -2.58 -13.75
CA SER A 170 12.06 -3.37 -14.94
C SER A 170 12.98 -4.57 -15.15
N GLU A 171 14.19 -4.57 -14.58
CA GLU A 171 15.14 -5.69 -14.72
C GLU A 171 14.77 -6.93 -13.87
N VAL A 172 13.81 -6.82 -12.96
CA VAL A 172 13.36 -7.93 -12.09
C VAL A 172 12.29 -8.78 -12.79
N PHE A 173 11.44 -8.18 -13.62
CA PHE A 173 10.34 -8.88 -14.30
C PHE A 173 10.81 -9.82 -15.42
N GLU A 174 11.90 -9.50 -16.12
CA GLU A 174 12.40 -10.34 -17.22
C GLU A 174 12.99 -11.68 -16.75
N LYS A 175 13.29 -11.85 -15.45
CA LYS A 175 13.94 -13.08 -14.93
C LYS A 175 12.97 -14.14 -14.41
N GLU A 176 11.69 -13.81 -14.24
CA GLU A 176 10.68 -14.78 -13.82
C GLU A 176 10.04 -15.46 -15.05
N ASP A 177 9.86 -14.74 -16.15
CA ASP A 177 9.32 -15.30 -17.39
C ASP A 177 10.30 -16.28 -18.08
N GLU A 178 11.63 -16.15 -17.89
CA GLU A 178 12.62 -17.08 -18.46
C GLU A 178 12.79 -18.41 -17.66
N LYS A 179 12.08 -18.57 -16.54
CA LYS A 179 12.12 -19.82 -15.75
C LYS A 179 10.93 -20.74 -15.98
N GLU A 180 9.96 -20.32 -16.81
CA GLU A 180 8.79 -21.13 -17.17
C GLU A 180 8.85 -21.74 -18.58
N ASP A 181 10.00 -21.68 -19.28
CA ASP A 181 10.24 -22.38 -20.56
C ASP A 181 11.15 -23.62 -20.44
#